data_AF-A0A2U3LBF8-F1
#
_entry.id   AF-A0A2U3LBF8-F1
#
_cell.length_a   1.000
_cell.length_b   1.000
_cell.length_c   1.000
_cell.angle_alpha   90.00
_cell.angle_beta   90.00
_cell.angle_gamma   90.00
#
_symmetry.space_group_name_H-M   'P 1'
#
loop_
_entity.id
_entity.type
_entity.pdbx_description
1 polymer ?
#
loop_
_entity_poly.entity_id
_entity_poly.type
_entity_poly.pdbx_seq_one_letter_code
_entity_poly.pdbx_strand_id
1 'polypeptide(L)' 'MAYTLIGAMSITLQVPDSVARSLRLPDKEVEERLLCELALSLYAQGILSFGKAVELAAIRAMSSRAS' A
#
# COMPACT_ATOMS: atom_id res chain seq x y z
N MET A 1 -28.13 -7.01 15.81
CA MET A 1 -27.44 -8.02 14.98
C MET A 1 -26.08 -7.44 14.61
N ALA A 2 -25.02 -7.83 15.32
CA ALA A 2 -23.68 -7.26 15.13
C ALA A 2 -22.88 -8.19 14.22
N TYR A 3 -22.53 -7.71 13.02
CA TYR A 3 -21.58 -8.42 12.15
C TYR A 3 -20.20 -7.81 12.40
N THR A 4 -19.48 -8.34 13.39
CA THR A 4 -18.06 -8.05 13.52
C THR A 4 -17.34 -8.82 12.42
N LEU A 5 -17.08 -8.16 11.29
CA LEU A 5 -16.21 -8.69 10.23
C LEU A 5 -14.77 -8.66 10.74
N ILE A 6 -14.40 -9.63 11.57
CA ILE A 6 -13.00 -9.92 11.91
C ILE A 6 -12.43 -10.75 10.76
N GLY A 7 -12.19 -10.10 9.63
CA GLY A 7 -11.53 -10.69 8.48
C GLY A 7 -10.59 -9.64 7.91
N ALA A 8 -9.30 -9.95 7.83
CA ALA A 8 -8.35 -9.11 7.12
C ALA A 8 -8.83 -8.96 5.67
N MET A 9 -9.41 -7.81 5.34
CA MET A 9 -9.84 -7.48 3.98
C MET A 9 -8.58 -7.23 3.14
N SER A 10 -8.31 -8.13 2.20
CA SER A 10 -7.24 -7.93 1.22
C SER A 10 -7.76 -7.09 0.07
N ILE A 11 -7.05 -6.00 -0.24
CA ILE A 11 -7.31 -5.15 -1.39
C ILE A 11 -6.15 -5.35 -2.37
N THR A 12 -6.46 -5.75 -3.61
CA THR A 12 -5.47 -5.91 -4.68
C THR A 12 -5.56 -4.73 -5.65
N LEU A 13 -4.46 -4.01 -5.81
CA LEU A 13 -4.35 -2.91 -6.77
C LEU A 13 -3.51 -3.37 -7.96
N GLN A 14 -4.13 -3.39 -9.15
CA GLN A 14 -3.47 -3.78 -10.40
C GLN A 14 -3.04 -2.51 -11.14
N VAL A 15 -1.75 -2.44 -11.51
CA VAL A 15 -1.20 -1.35 -12.30
C VAL A 15 -1.00 -1.84 -13.74
N PRO A 16 -1.45 -1.10 -14.76
CA PRO A 16 -1.22 -1.50 -16.15
C PRO A 16 0.28 -1.59 -16.48
N ASP A 17 0.67 -2.57 -17.29
CA ASP A 17 2.08 -2.78 -17.67
C ASP A 17 2.74 -1.55 -18.29
N SER A 18 1.98 -0.78 -19.08
CA SER A 18 2.48 0.46 -19.69
C SER A 18 2.89 1.50 -18.65
N VAL A 19 2.14 1.57 -17.55
CA VAL A 19 2.42 2.46 -16.42
C VAL A 19 3.60 1.92 -15.63
N ALA A 20 3.62 0.62 -15.32
CA ALA A 20 4.71 -0.03 -14.60
C ALA A 20 6.06 0.17 -15.31
N ARG A 21 6.12 -0.05 -16.63
CA ARG A 21 7.32 0.16 -17.45
C ARG A 21 7.75 1.62 -17.56
N SER A 22 6.85 2.56 -17.29
CA SER A 22 7.16 4.00 -17.31
C SER A 22 7.74 4.49 -15.97
N LEU A 23 7.65 3.69 -14.91
CA LEU A 23 8.26 4.02 -13.62
C LEU A 23 9.78 3.97 -13.72
N ARG A 24 10.44 5.08 -13.40
CA ARG A 24 11.90 5.18 -13.37
C ARG A 24 12.46 4.73 -12.02
N LEU A 25 12.09 3.52 -11.60
CA LEU A 25 12.48 2.93 -10.32
C LEU A 25 12.93 1.49 -10.54
N PRO A 26 13.87 0.96 -9.73
CA PRO A 26 14.18 -0.47 -9.74
C PRO A 26 12.95 -1.29 -9.36
N ASP A 27 12.72 -2.43 -10.03
CA ASP A 27 11.53 -3.27 -9.81
C ASP A 27 11.33 -3.66 -8.34
N LYS A 28 12.43 -3.84 -7.59
CA LYS A 28 12.43 -4.19 -6.17
C LYS A 28 11.87 -3.08 -5.26
N GLU A 29 11.93 -1.84 -5.71
CA GLU A 29 11.53 -0.65 -4.93
C GLU A 29 10.19 -0.06 -5.43
N VAL A 30 9.73 -0.44 -6.62
CA VAL A 30 8.49 0.05 -7.22
C VAL A 30 7.30 -0.14 -6.28
N GLU A 31 7.13 -1.34 -5.73
CA GLU A 31 5.98 -1.64 -4.87
C GLU A 31 6.01 -0.82 -3.57
N GLU A 32 7.15 -0.78 -2.88
CA GLU A 32 7.32 0.00 -1.65
C GLU A 32 7.03 1.48 -1.91
N ARG A 33 7.58 2.02 -3.01
CA ARG A 33 7.38 3.42 -3.35
C ARG A 33 5.92 3.72 -3.67
N LEU A 34 5.25 2.86 -4.45
CA LEU A 34 3.84 3.04 -4.79
C LEU A 34 2.94 2.98 -3.54
N LEU A 35 3.22 2.07 -2.59
CA LEU A 35 2.48 2.01 -1.33
C LEU A 35 2.69 3.26 -0.47
N CYS A 36 3.92 3.78 -0.40
CA CYS A 36 4.22 5.04 0.29
C CYS A 36 3.49 6.23 -0.34
N GLU A 37 3.55 6.39 -1.67
CA GLU A 37 2.86 7.47 -2.38
C GLU A 37 1.33 7.36 -2.25
N LEU A 38 0.79 6.15 -2.27
CA LEU A 38 -0.63 5.89 -2.02
C LEU A 38 -1.02 6.29 -0.60
N ALA A 39 -0.24 5.88 0.42
CA ALA A 39 -0.49 6.23 1.81
C ALA A 39 -0.47 7.74 2.04
N LEU A 40 0.52 8.44 1.46
CA LEU A 40 0.63 9.90 1.53
C LEU A 40 -0.56 10.60 0.84
N SER A 41 -0.96 10.11 -0.33
CA SER A 41 -2.11 10.66 -1.07
C SER A 41 -3.41 10.52 -0.29
N LEU A 42 -3.65 9.34 0.29
CA LEU A 42 -4.84 9.07 1.11
C LEU A 42 -4.85 9.90 2.40
N TYR A 43 -3.68 10.13 3.01
CA TYR A 43 -3.56 11.03 4.15
C TYR A 43 -3.84 12.49 3.76
N ALA A 44 -3.25 12.98 2.66
CA ALA A 44 -3.43 14.34 2.19
C ALA A 44 -4.89 14.66 1.84
N GLN A 45 -5.64 13.65 1.37
CA GLN A 45 -7.07 13.75 1.08
C GLN A 45 -7.97 13.61 2.32
N GLY A 46 -7.40 13.33 3.50
CA GLY A 46 -8.16 13.10 4.74
C GLY A 46 -8.89 11.75 4.79
N ILE A 47 -8.60 10.84 3.85
CA ILE A 47 -9.20 9.50 3.77
C ILE A 47 -8.58 8.59 4.84
N LEU A 48 -7.27 8.69 5.04
CA LEU A 48 -6.57 7.99 6.12
C LEU A 48 -6.08 8.97 7.18
N SER A 49 -6.11 8.53 8.44
CA SER A 49 -5.36 9.18 9.50
C SER A 49 -3.87 8.94 9.33
N PHE A 50 -3.04 9.80 9.93
CA PHE A 50 -1.58 9.67 9.86
C PHE A 50 -1.09 8.27 10.28
N GLY A 51 -1.59 7.73 11.40
CA GLY A 51 -1.21 6.41 11.88
C GLY A 51 -1.54 5.28 10.90
N LYS A 52 -2.70 5.36 10.22
CA LYS A 52 -3.10 4.36 9.21
C LYS A 52 -2.34 4.50 7.89
N ALA A 53 -1.94 5.71 7.52
CA ALA A 53 -1.05 5.91 6.38
C ALA A 53 0.34 5.31 6.64
N VAL A 54 0.89 5.51 7.84
CA VAL A 54 2.16 4.86 8.24
C VAL A 54 2.03 3.34 8.27
N GLU A 55 0.92 2.82 8.79
CA GLU A 55 0.62 1.38 8.80
C GLU A 55 0.61 0.81 7.36
N LEU A 56 -0.08 1.48 6.43
CA LEU A 56 -0.14 1.10 5.01
C LEU A 56 1.23 1.11 4.33
N ALA A 57 2.02 2.16 4.56
CA ALA A 57 3.38 2.27 4.02
C ALA A 57 4.32 1.18 4.57
N ALA A 58 4.12 0.75 5.82
CA ALA A 58 4.98 -0.22 6.50
C ALA A 58 4.66 -1.71 6.19
N ILE A 59 3.55 -2.02 5.50
CA ILE A 59 3.10 -3.41 5.24
C ILE A 59 4.18 -4.26 4.55
N ARG A 60 5.01 -3.68 3.67
CA ARG A 60 6.06 -4.42 2.95
C ARG A 60 7.32 -4.66 3.77
N ALA A 61 7.69 -3.74 4.67
CA ALA A 61 8.86 -3.91 5.54
C ALA A 61 8.75 -5.17 6.42
N MET A 62 7.52 -5.58 6.76
CA MET A 62 7.26 -6.76 7.59
C MET A 62 7.15 -8.07 6.77
N SER A 63 6.88 -8.01 5.46
CA SER A 63 6.75 -9.20 4.60
C SER A 63 8.09 -9.74 4.10
N SER A 64 9.14 -8.91 4.04
CA SER A 64 10.49 -9.30 3.56
C SER A 64 11.36 -9.98 4.63
N ARG A 65 10.93 -10.06 5.89
CA ARG A 65 11.66 -10.75 6.98
C ARG A 65 11.23 -12.21 7.20
N ALA A 66 10.31 -12.71 6.36
CA ALA A 66 9.72 -14.05 6.49
C ALA A 66 10.11 -15.01 5.34
N SER A 67 11.18 -14.75 4.60
CA SER A 67 11.71 -15.67 3.57
C SER A 67 13.22 -15.74 3.59
#